data_AF-A0A1V0UFG4-F1
#
_entry.id   AF-A0A1V0UFG4-F1
#
_cell.length_a   1.000
_cell.length_b   1.000
_cell.length_c   1.000
_cell.angle_alpha   90.00
_cell.angle_beta   90.00
_cell.angle_gamma   90.00
#
_symmetry.space_group_name_H-M   'P 1'
#
loop_
_entity.id
_entity.type
_entity.pdbx_description
1 polymer ?
#
loop_
_entity_poly.entity_id
_entity_poly.type
_entity_poly.pdbx_seq_one_letter_code
_entity_poly.pdbx_strand_id
1 'polypeptide(L)'
;MSGREDRDRRPPIRGQAVTSQAPEAGKRRGRRASYADFVRDIERLCRRDPGSRAALRAGLRRDLDHPRARPMHRLLTTRLPEQCDDRTAQAHYTVASLIAAQPRHAFALDREDDEDTAAEQDERVPQQSGGSAEGTAPPEVAVPKGGSSDVGRPDSTPYGTSFGAALGQAVTAKGASMRLSAAESRVNLLTRQSVRGIHLHLPAAVNQVRDTGTPIDWGQLLADLVDWPHRSGRISRRWLQDFYRITARVDQG
;
A
#
# COMPACT_ATOMS: atom_id res chain seq x y z
N MET A 1 11.69 -79.59 -14.80
CA MET A 1 10.28 -79.32 -14.45
C MET A 1 10.15 -77.87 -14.02
N SER A 2 9.20 -77.16 -14.63
CA SER A 2 8.48 -75.93 -14.23
C SER A 2 9.05 -75.02 -13.15
N GLY A 3 8.99 -73.70 -13.26
CA GLY A 3 8.11 -72.85 -14.07
C GLY A 3 8.14 -71.43 -13.50
N ARG A 4 7.67 -70.49 -14.33
CA ARG A 4 7.48 -69.04 -14.09
C ARG A 4 6.68 -68.80 -12.80
N GLU A 5 6.87 -67.73 -12.03
CA GLU A 5 6.43 -66.33 -12.16
C GLU A 5 6.93 -65.70 -10.81
N ASP A 6 7.23 -64.43 -10.63
CA ASP A 6 6.39 -63.30 -10.97
C ASP A 6 7.24 -62.02 -10.93
N ARG A 7 6.99 -61.17 -11.90
CA ARG A 7 7.45 -59.79 -11.88
C ARG A 7 6.60 -59.04 -10.85
N ASP A 8 7.06 -57.84 -10.56
CA ASP A 8 6.22 -56.73 -10.14
C ASP A 8 5.95 -56.62 -8.63
N ARG A 9 6.73 -55.74 -8.00
CA ARG A 9 6.23 -54.84 -6.96
C ARG A 9 7.17 -53.63 -6.87
N ARG A 10 7.00 -52.72 -7.84
CA ARG A 10 7.35 -51.30 -7.65
C ARG A 10 6.51 -50.71 -6.51
N PRO A 11 7.05 -49.71 -5.79
CA PRO A 11 6.40 -49.10 -4.63
C PRO A 11 5.31 -48.11 -5.08
N PRO A 12 4.21 -47.93 -4.33
CA PRO A 12 3.38 -46.74 -4.52
C PRO A 12 4.08 -45.52 -3.90
N ILE A 13 4.48 -44.59 -4.78
CA ILE A 13 4.83 -43.21 -4.49
C ILE A 13 3.56 -42.37 -4.39
N ARG A 14 3.55 -41.44 -3.41
CA ARG A 14 2.74 -40.21 -3.28
C ARG A 14 1.22 -40.33 -3.18
N GLY A 15 0.69 -39.68 -2.15
CA GLY A 15 -0.73 -39.32 -2.17
C GLY A 15 -1.27 -38.47 -1.02
N GLN A 16 -0.47 -37.77 -0.20
CA GLN A 16 -1.04 -36.86 0.82
C GLN A 16 -0.16 -35.64 1.07
N ALA A 17 -0.51 -34.53 0.41
CA ALA A 17 -0.08 -33.19 0.82
C ALA A 17 -0.93 -32.09 0.17
N VAL A 18 -2.26 -32.16 0.24
CA VAL A 18 -3.12 -31.06 -0.26
C VAL A 18 -4.38 -30.88 0.60
N THR A 19 -4.26 -30.52 1.88
CA THR A 19 -5.44 -30.02 2.64
C THR A 19 -5.15 -28.98 3.73
N SER A 20 -3.91 -28.74 4.16
CA SER A 20 -3.67 -27.84 5.32
C SER A 20 -3.60 -26.33 5.02
N GLN A 21 -3.77 -25.88 3.77
CA GLN A 21 -3.57 -24.45 3.41
C GLN A 21 -4.85 -23.59 3.38
N ALA A 22 -6.02 -24.18 3.20
CA ALA A 22 -7.30 -23.45 3.08
C ALA A 22 -7.70 -22.64 4.34
N PRO A 23 -7.60 -23.16 5.58
CA PRO A 23 -8.01 -22.39 6.76
C PRO A 23 -7.06 -21.23 7.08
N GLU A 24 -5.77 -21.36 6.78
CA GLU A 24 -4.77 -20.31 6.98
C GLU A 24 -4.92 -19.16 5.98
N ALA A 25 -5.35 -19.45 4.75
CA ALA A 25 -5.66 -18.42 3.75
C ALA A 25 -6.86 -17.55 4.16
N GLY A 26 -7.91 -18.16 4.74
CA GLY A 26 -9.08 -17.45 5.27
C GLY A 26 -8.72 -16.49 6.43
N LYS A 27 -7.92 -16.97 7.40
CA LYS A 27 -7.43 -16.12 8.50
C LYS A 27 -6.57 -14.96 8.01
N ARG A 28 -5.71 -15.19 7.00
CA ARG A 28 -4.90 -14.12 6.38
C ARG A 28 -5.77 -13.07 5.70
N ARG A 29 -6.82 -13.49 4.99
CA ARG A 29 -7.79 -12.59 4.37
C ARG A 29 -8.53 -11.75 5.43
N GLY A 30 -8.98 -12.38 6.52
CA GLY A 30 -9.63 -11.68 7.64
C GLY A 30 -8.73 -10.65 8.30
N ARG A 31 -7.46 -10.99 8.60
CA ARG A 31 -6.49 -10.02 9.13
C ARG A 31 -6.23 -8.86 8.17
N ARG A 32 -6.13 -9.12 6.87
CA ARG A 32 -5.94 -8.06 5.86
C ARG A 32 -7.14 -7.11 5.79
N ALA A 33 -8.37 -7.63 5.92
CA ALA A 33 -9.56 -6.78 5.99
C ALA A 33 -9.49 -5.84 7.20
N SER A 34 -9.15 -6.35 8.39
CA SER A 34 -8.95 -5.53 9.59
C SER A 34 -7.85 -4.48 9.41
N TYR A 35 -6.73 -4.80 8.74
CA TYR A 35 -5.69 -3.83 8.42
C TYR A 35 -6.15 -2.77 7.41
N ALA A 36 -6.97 -3.14 6.43
CA ALA A 36 -7.55 -2.19 5.49
C ALA A 36 -8.53 -1.24 6.19
N ASP A 37 -9.32 -1.75 7.14
CA ASP A 37 -10.21 -0.93 7.97
C ASP A 37 -9.42 0.07 8.83
N PHE A 38 -8.34 -0.39 9.46
CA PHE A 38 -7.41 0.48 10.18
C PHE A 38 -6.84 1.60 9.29
N VAL A 39 -6.34 1.25 8.09
CA VAL A 39 -5.79 2.24 7.13
C VAL A 39 -6.83 3.29 6.78
N ARG A 40 -8.05 2.86 6.41
CA ARG A 40 -9.17 3.74 6.04
C ARG A 40 -9.54 4.69 7.17
N ASP A 41 -9.50 4.20 8.41
CA ASP A 41 -9.74 5.03 9.59
C ASP A 41 -8.65 6.08 9.81
N ILE A 42 -7.38 5.75 9.58
CA ILE A 42 -6.26 6.71 9.67
C ILE A 42 -6.33 7.74 8.54
N GLU A 43 -6.66 7.34 7.33
CA GLU A 43 -6.85 8.27 6.19
C GLU A 43 -7.98 9.25 6.49
N ARG A 44 -9.11 8.76 7.00
CA ARG A 44 -10.24 9.61 7.44
C ARG A 44 -9.82 10.57 8.56
N LEU A 45 -9.04 10.10 9.52
CA LEU A 45 -8.52 10.93 10.61
C LEU A 45 -7.59 12.03 10.09
N CYS A 46 -6.68 11.69 9.19
CA CYS A 46 -5.74 12.64 8.58
C CYS A 46 -6.45 13.69 7.71
N ARG A 47 -7.57 13.33 7.08
CA ARG A 47 -8.41 14.24 6.30
C ARG A 47 -9.21 15.20 7.18
N ARG A 48 -9.76 14.71 8.30
CA ARG A 48 -10.65 15.49 9.17
C ARG A 48 -9.92 16.49 10.07
N ASP A 49 -8.73 16.13 10.56
CA ASP A 49 -8.01 16.95 11.54
C ASP A 49 -6.51 17.08 11.19
N PRO A 50 -6.07 18.26 10.73
CA PRO A 50 -4.66 18.55 10.49
C PRO A 50 -3.77 18.38 11.74
N GLY A 51 -4.30 18.59 12.94
CA GLY A 51 -3.59 18.41 14.20
C GLY A 51 -3.28 16.94 14.46
N SER A 52 -4.27 16.05 14.32
CA SER A 52 -4.10 14.60 14.37
C SER A 52 -3.08 14.11 13.34
N ARG A 53 -3.11 14.64 12.12
CA ARG A 53 -2.11 14.30 11.10
C ARG A 53 -0.70 14.75 11.49
N ALA A 54 -0.54 15.97 12.02
CA ALA A 54 0.76 16.46 12.46
C ALA A 54 1.33 15.61 13.60
N ALA A 55 0.48 15.19 14.55
CA ALA A 55 0.84 14.28 15.63
C ALA A 55 1.30 12.92 15.12
N LEU A 56 0.56 12.30 14.18
CA LEU A 56 0.94 11.02 13.57
C LEU A 56 2.26 11.13 12.78
N ARG A 57 2.46 12.21 12.03
CA ARG A 57 3.69 12.43 11.26
C ARG A 57 4.93 12.58 12.16
N ALA A 58 4.77 13.08 13.38
CA ALA A 58 5.88 13.24 14.34
C ALA A 58 6.50 11.90 14.77
N GLY A 59 5.79 10.78 14.60
CA GLY A 59 6.26 9.42 14.87
C GLY A 59 7.18 8.81 13.83
N LEU A 60 7.41 9.48 12.68
CA LEU A 60 8.28 8.94 11.64
C LEU A 60 9.69 8.63 12.16
N ARG A 61 10.15 7.39 11.90
CA ARG A 61 11.44 6.85 12.35
C ARG A 61 11.63 6.89 13.87
N ARG A 62 10.54 6.84 14.64
CA ARG A 62 10.57 6.81 16.10
C ARG A 62 10.12 5.45 16.62
N ASP A 63 10.67 5.13 17.77
CA ASP A 63 10.24 4.01 18.59
C ASP A 63 8.99 4.37 19.39
N LEU A 64 8.22 3.39 19.84
CA LEU A 64 7.02 3.56 20.66
C LEU A 64 7.33 4.35 21.95
N ASP A 65 8.48 4.10 22.57
CA ASP A 65 8.84 4.73 23.84
C ASP A 65 9.31 6.20 23.69
N HIS A 66 9.41 6.70 22.46
CA HIS A 66 9.92 8.03 22.23
C HIS A 66 8.90 9.10 22.71
N PRO A 67 9.31 10.17 23.42
CA PRO A 67 8.37 11.18 23.94
C PRO A 67 7.50 11.84 22.87
N ARG A 68 8.01 11.96 21.64
CA ARG A 68 7.25 12.47 20.48
C ARG A 68 6.16 11.54 19.95
N ALA A 69 6.16 10.26 20.33
CA ALA A 69 5.09 9.31 20.01
C ALA A 69 3.90 9.41 20.98
N ARG A 70 4.05 10.13 22.12
CA ARG A 70 2.99 10.27 23.13
C ARG A 70 1.65 10.76 22.60
N PRO A 71 1.60 11.83 21.76
CA PRO A 71 0.34 12.27 21.16
C PRO A 71 -0.31 11.20 20.27
N MET A 72 0.49 10.33 19.65
CA MET A 72 -0.02 9.26 18.80
C MET A 72 -0.69 8.15 19.61
N HIS A 73 -0.19 7.84 20.81
CA HIS A 73 -0.84 6.85 21.69
C HIS A 73 -2.31 7.21 21.89
N ARG A 74 -2.61 8.48 22.19
CA ARG A 74 -4.00 8.94 22.34
C ARG A 74 -4.88 8.66 21.11
N LEU A 75 -4.32 8.73 19.90
CA LEU A 75 -5.06 8.56 18.65
C LEU A 75 -5.19 7.09 18.24
N LEU A 76 -4.17 6.28 18.54
CA LEU A 76 -4.03 4.92 18.05
C LEU A 76 -4.51 3.87 19.05
N THR A 77 -4.42 4.09 20.36
CA THR A 77 -4.76 3.05 21.37
C THR A 77 -6.20 2.54 21.25
N THR A 78 -7.16 3.39 20.88
CA THR A 78 -8.57 2.96 20.68
C THR A 78 -8.82 2.22 19.37
N ARG A 79 -7.82 2.20 18.47
CA ARG A 79 -7.89 1.62 17.13
C ARG A 79 -6.98 0.40 16.96
N LEU A 80 -6.11 0.15 17.94
CA LEU A 80 -5.33 -1.07 18.01
C LEU A 80 -6.17 -2.18 18.66
N PRO A 81 -5.89 -3.46 18.33
CA PRO A 81 -6.43 -4.58 19.09
C PRO A 81 -6.02 -4.48 20.57
N GLU A 82 -6.93 -4.85 21.48
CA GLU A 82 -6.72 -4.72 22.94
C GLU A 82 -5.48 -5.46 23.48
N GLN A 83 -5.02 -6.50 22.79
CA GLN A 83 -3.91 -7.37 23.21
C GLN A 83 -2.79 -7.38 22.16
N CYS A 84 -2.37 -6.19 21.73
CA CYS A 84 -1.29 -6.01 20.77
C CYS A 84 0.06 -6.02 21.49
N ASP A 85 1.02 -6.85 21.04
CA ASP A 85 2.41 -6.76 21.49
C ASP A 85 3.12 -5.53 20.91
N ASP A 86 4.21 -5.09 21.54
CA ASP A 86 4.92 -3.86 21.16
C ASP A 86 5.39 -3.86 19.70
N ARG A 87 5.71 -5.03 19.15
CA ARG A 87 6.16 -5.19 17.76
C ARG A 87 5.03 -4.97 16.77
N THR A 88 3.86 -5.56 17.02
CA THR A 88 2.66 -5.31 16.22
C THR A 88 2.23 -3.85 16.37
N ALA A 89 2.35 -3.28 17.56
CA ALA A 89 2.03 -1.88 17.80
C ALA A 89 2.99 -0.96 17.01
N GLN A 90 4.30 -1.21 17.04
CA GLN A 90 5.29 -0.50 16.22
C GLN A 90 4.96 -0.55 14.73
N ALA A 91 4.48 -1.68 14.21
CA ALA A 91 4.02 -1.78 12.82
C ALA A 91 2.83 -0.86 12.53
N HIS A 92 1.80 -0.85 13.38
CA HIS A 92 0.65 0.04 13.24
C HIS A 92 1.06 1.53 13.31
N TYR A 93 1.92 1.88 14.25
CA TYR A 93 2.39 3.26 14.44
C TYR A 93 3.24 3.72 13.25
N THR A 94 4.08 2.83 12.73
CA THR A 94 4.90 3.11 11.54
C THR A 94 4.01 3.37 10.34
N VAL A 95 3.03 2.50 10.06
CA VAL A 95 2.12 2.66 8.92
C VAL A 95 1.25 3.91 9.07
N ALA A 96 0.71 4.18 10.26
CA ALA A 96 -0.05 5.40 10.51
C ALA A 96 0.79 6.68 10.29
N SER A 97 2.06 6.66 10.71
CA SER A 97 2.99 7.76 10.46
C SER A 97 3.29 7.95 8.97
N LEU A 98 3.46 6.84 8.23
CA LEU A 98 3.72 6.86 6.78
C LEU A 98 2.53 7.39 5.99
N ILE A 99 1.30 7.00 6.36
CA ILE A 99 0.08 7.54 5.79
C ILE A 99 0.01 9.04 6.09
N ALA A 100 0.14 9.45 7.34
CA ALA A 100 0.07 10.87 7.72
C ALA A 100 1.14 11.76 7.04
N ALA A 101 2.27 11.17 6.63
CA ALA A 101 3.35 11.81 5.90
C ALA A 101 3.07 12.04 4.40
N GLN A 102 1.96 11.53 3.87
CA GLN A 102 1.55 11.79 2.49
C GLN A 102 1.29 13.29 2.25
N PRO A 103 1.60 13.87 1.06
CA PRO A 103 1.17 15.20 0.66
C PRO A 103 -0.32 15.40 0.86
N ARG A 104 -0.73 16.66 1.08
CA ARG A 104 -2.13 16.96 1.42
C ARG A 104 -3.11 16.53 0.31
N HIS A 105 -2.69 16.65 -0.95
CA HIS A 105 -3.50 16.26 -2.12
C HIS A 105 -3.82 14.75 -2.16
N ALA A 106 -2.99 13.90 -1.55
CA ALA A 106 -3.29 12.46 -1.46
C ALA A 106 -4.58 12.16 -0.69
N PHE A 107 -5.03 13.09 0.16
CA PHE A 107 -6.28 12.98 0.91
C PHE A 107 -7.44 13.76 0.30
N ALA A 108 -7.19 14.52 -0.76
CA ALA A 108 -8.13 15.48 -1.36
C ALA A 108 -8.96 14.91 -2.52
N LEU A 109 -8.79 13.63 -2.88
CA LEU A 109 -9.43 12.97 -4.03
C LEU A 109 -10.99 12.88 -4.00
N ASP A 110 -11.67 13.64 -3.14
CA ASP A 110 -13.13 13.82 -3.16
C ASP A 110 -13.53 15.30 -3.43
N ARG A 111 -12.61 16.12 -3.95
CA ARG A 111 -12.89 17.47 -4.44
C ARG A 111 -12.30 17.62 -5.83
N GLU A 112 -12.92 16.96 -6.80
CA GLU A 112 -12.76 17.36 -8.19
C GLU A 112 -13.61 18.63 -8.43
N ASP A 113 -13.04 19.56 -9.17
CA ASP A 113 -13.55 20.86 -9.61
C ASP A 113 -13.60 22.00 -8.57
N ASP A 114 -12.43 22.61 -8.33
CA ASP A 114 -12.30 24.06 -8.21
C ASP A 114 -10.90 24.40 -8.76
N GLU A 115 -10.80 24.42 -10.09
CA GLU A 115 -9.72 25.10 -10.79
C GLU A 115 -10.01 26.61 -10.75
N ASP A 116 -8.93 27.41 -10.70
CA ASP A 116 -8.83 28.87 -10.57
C ASP A 116 -9.03 29.47 -9.15
N THR A 117 -8.10 30.21 -8.54
CA THR A 117 -7.28 31.26 -9.15
C THR A 117 -6.03 31.60 -8.30
N ALA A 118 -5.05 32.18 -9.00
CA ALA A 118 -3.71 32.61 -8.64
C ALA A 118 -3.54 33.61 -7.47
N ALA A 119 -2.26 33.80 -7.12
CA ALA A 119 -1.73 34.71 -6.12
C ALA A 119 -1.87 36.21 -6.47
N GLU A 120 -2.14 36.97 -5.40
CA GLU A 120 -1.64 38.33 -5.06
C GLU A 120 -2.18 39.63 -5.72
N GLN A 121 -2.77 40.46 -4.82
CA GLN A 121 -2.62 41.91 -4.61
C GLN A 121 -3.45 42.96 -5.39
N ASP A 122 -4.06 43.83 -4.55
CA ASP A 122 -4.34 45.28 -4.69
C ASP A 122 -5.71 45.80 -5.20
N GLU A 123 -6.11 46.92 -4.60
CA GLU A 123 -7.47 47.45 -4.41
C GLU A 123 -8.20 48.08 -5.62
N ARG A 124 -9.54 48.18 -5.45
CA ARG A 124 -10.53 49.19 -5.92
C ARG A 124 -11.49 48.83 -7.07
N VAL A 125 -12.76 48.75 -6.67
CA VAL A 125 -14.04 48.87 -7.42
C VAL A 125 -14.29 50.37 -7.79
N PRO A 126 -15.27 50.81 -8.64
CA PRO A 126 -16.36 50.08 -9.31
C PRO A 126 -16.88 50.57 -10.70
N GLN A 127 -17.88 49.84 -11.23
CA GLN A 127 -19.10 50.26 -11.99
C GLN A 127 -19.32 49.85 -13.47
N GLN A 128 -20.43 49.11 -13.64
CA GLN A 128 -21.54 49.19 -14.62
C GLN A 128 -21.44 48.78 -16.11
N SER A 129 -22.51 48.04 -16.48
CA SER A 129 -23.28 48.04 -17.74
C SER A 129 -23.06 46.92 -18.77
N GLY A 130 -24.12 46.10 -18.93
CA GLY A 130 -24.91 46.09 -20.18
C GLY A 130 -24.76 44.90 -21.16
N GLY A 131 -25.91 44.31 -21.54
CA GLY A 131 -26.14 43.51 -22.77
C GLY A 131 -26.05 41.99 -22.56
N SER A 132 -27.14 41.19 -22.61
CA SER A 132 -27.93 40.74 -23.81
C SER A 132 -27.03 40.09 -24.87
N ALA A 133 -27.28 38.92 -25.47
CA ALA A 133 -28.42 38.00 -25.61
C ALA A 133 -27.82 36.61 -26.02
N GLU A 134 -28.37 35.48 -25.60
CA GLU A 134 -29.27 34.60 -26.38
C GLU A 134 -28.57 33.74 -27.46
N GLY A 135 -28.78 32.41 -27.42
CA GLY A 135 -28.47 31.54 -28.55
C GLY A 135 -28.20 30.05 -28.26
N THR A 136 -29.29 29.26 -28.23
CA THR A 136 -29.39 27.93 -28.87
C THR A 136 -28.96 26.66 -28.11
N ALA A 137 -29.93 25.74 -27.99
CA ALA A 137 -29.86 24.39 -27.40
C ALA A 137 -29.72 23.28 -28.50
N PRO A 138 -29.94 21.98 -28.19
CA PRO A 138 -28.99 20.90 -27.88
C PRO A 138 -28.88 19.86 -29.04
N PRO A 139 -28.10 18.74 -28.94
CA PRO A 139 -28.63 17.51 -28.32
C PRO A 139 -27.60 16.55 -27.67
N GLU A 140 -28.07 15.89 -26.60
CA GLU A 140 -28.04 14.45 -26.31
C GLU A 140 -27.12 13.53 -27.16
N VAL A 141 -26.08 12.94 -26.52
CA VAL A 141 -25.76 11.51 -26.66
C VAL A 141 -25.11 10.98 -25.37
N ALA A 142 -25.63 9.86 -24.89
CA ALA A 142 -25.19 9.12 -23.72
C ALA A 142 -23.72 8.67 -23.78
N VAL A 143 -23.02 8.77 -22.64
CA VAL A 143 -21.97 7.81 -22.28
C VAL A 143 -22.12 7.38 -20.81
N PRO A 144 -22.11 6.07 -20.54
CA PRO A 144 -22.40 5.52 -19.23
C PRO A 144 -21.20 5.62 -18.28
N LYS A 145 -21.60 5.65 -17.01
CA LYS A 145 -20.90 5.41 -15.76
C LYS A 145 -19.50 4.78 -15.83
N GLY A 146 -18.68 5.41 -14.99
CA GLY A 146 -17.56 4.83 -14.26
C GLY A 146 -17.64 3.33 -13.99
N GLY A 147 -16.46 2.72 -14.08
CA GLY A 147 -16.28 1.33 -13.74
C GLY A 147 -15.12 0.72 -14.50
N SER A 148 -13.91 1.26 -14.36
CA SER A 148 -12.73 0.41 -14.46
C SER A 148 -12.20 0.15 -13.05
N SER A 149 -13.09 -0.38 -12.21
CA SER A 149 -12.66 -1.46 -11.34
C SER A 149 -12.46 -2.64 -12.27
N ASP A 150 -11.20 -2.99 -12.51
CA ASP A 150 -10.82 -4.26 -13.12
C ASP A 150 -11.37 -5.40 -12.26
N VAL A 151 -12.62 -5.79 -12.54
CA VAL A 151 -13.28 -6.98 -12.03
C VAL A 151 -13.06 -8.05 -13.08
N GLY A 152 -12.00 -8.85 -12.93
CA GLY A 152 -11.68 -9.77 -14.03
C GLY A 152 -10.61 -10.81 -13.83
N ARG A 153 -10.07 -11.05 -12.63
CA ARG A 153 -9.27 -12.27 -12.40
C ARG A 153 -9.43 -12.80 -10.98
N PRO A 154 -9.81 -14.08 -10.80
CA PRO A 154 -9.66 -14.74 -9.52
C PRO A 154 -8.18 -15.12 -9.36
N ASP A 155 -7.27 -14.15 -9.32
CA ASP A 155 -5.91 -14.43 -8.85
C ASP A 155 -5.98 -14.45 -7.32
N SER A 156 -6.33 -15.65 -6.87
CA SER A 156 -6.54 -16.11 -5.50
C SER A 156 -5.27 -16.07 -4.65
N THR A 157 -4.46 -15.02 -4.73
CA THR A 157 -3.38 -14.84 -3.78
C THR A 157 -3.97 -14.37 -2.47
N PRO A 158 -3.68 -15.03 -1.33
CA PRO A 158 -4.13 -14.58 -0.01
C PRO A 158 -3.45 -13.27 0.44
N TYR A 159 -2.73 -12.61 -0.46
CA TYR A 159 -1.94 -11.41 -0.25
C TYR A 159 -2.37 -10.34 -1.27
N GLY A 160 -2.34 -9.08 -0.85
CA GLY A 160 -2.43 -7.92 -1.73
C GLY A 160 -1.08 -7.59 -2.38
N THR A 161 -1.00 -6.40 -2.99
CA THR A 161 0.20 -5.91 -3.66
C THR A 161 1.33 -5.73 -2.65
N SER A 162 2.45 -6.42 -2.85
CA SER A 162 3.60 -6.29 -1.94
C SER A 162 4.35 -4.97 -2.16
N PHE A 163 5.14 -4.52 -1.18
CA PHE A 163 5.96 -3.33 -1.37
C PHE A 163 7.02 -3.50 -2.48
N GLY A 164 7.50 -4.73 -2.68
CA GLY A 164 8.36 -5.06 -3.81
C GLY A 164 7.66 -4.86 -5.16
N ALA A 165 6.37 -5.21 -5.26
CA ALA A 165 5.57 -4.93 -6.44
C ALA A 165 5.42 -3.41 -6.67
N ALA A 166 5.18 -2.63 -5.61
CA ALA A 166 5.10 -1.17 -5.72
C ALA A 166 6.43 -0.54 -6.19
N LEU A 167 7.58 -1.03 -5.72
CA LEU A 167 8.89 -0.62 -6.24
C LEU A 167 9.07 -0.98 -7.73
N GLY A 168 8.62 -2.16 -8.15
CA GLY A 168 8.65 -2.57 -9.55
C GLY A 168 7.76 -1.65 -10.41
N GLN A 169 6.53 -1.39 -9.95
CA GLN A 169 5.60 -0.49 -10.62
C GLN A 169 6.16 0.93 -10.77
N ALA A 170 6.85 1.44 -9.73
CA ALA A 170 7.52 2.74 -9.75
C ALA A 170 8.63 2.84 -10.81
N VAL A 171 9.29 1.72 -11.15
CA VAL A 171 10.24 1.67 -12.28
C VAL A 171 9.51 1.74 -13.63
N THR A 172 8.33 1.11 -13.72
CA THR A 172 7.54 1.01 -14.95
C THR A 172 6.56 2.17 -15.17
N ALA A 173 6.47 3.11 -14.22
CA ALA A 173 5.46 4.16 -14.24
C ALA A 173 5.63 5.06 -15.48
N LYS A 174 4.51 5.35 -16.15
CA LYS A 174 4.44 6.29 -17.28
C LYS A 174 4.49 7.72 -16.73
N GLY A 175 5.69 8.25 -16.47
CA GLY A 175 5.87 9.58 -15.89
C GLY A 175 7.16 9.68 -15.06
N ALA A 176 7.05 10.25 -13.86
CA ALA A 176 8.15 10.26 -12.90
C ALA A 176 8.46 8.82 -12.46
N SER A 177 9.42 8.16 -13.11
CA SER A 177 9.80 6.78 -12.81
C SER A 177 11.09 6.71 -11.99
N MET A 178 11.23 5.63 -11.22
CA MET A 178 12.47 5.32 -10.52
C MET A 178 13.45 4.60 -11.46
N ARG A 179 14.74 4.96 -11.39
CA ARG A 179 15.80 4.18 -12.04
C ARG A 179 15.82 2.75 -11.48
N LEU A 180 15.88 1.75 -12.37
CA LEU A 180 15.90 0.33 -12.00
C LEU A 180 16.97 0.02 -10.94
N SER A 181 18.21 0.46 -11.14
CA SER A 181 19.31 0.22 -10.20
C SER A 181 19.09 0.84 -8.82
N ALA A 182 18.39 1.99 -8.75
CA ALA A 182 18.06 2.64 -7.50
C ALA A 182 16.94 1.87 -6.76
N ALA A 183 15.91 1.43 -7.49
CA ALA A 183 14.83 0.63 -6.92
C ALA A 183 15.34 -0.75 -6.45
N GLU A 184 16.22 -1.38 -7.23
CA GLU A 184 16.86 -2.65 -6.89
C GLU A 184 17.74 -2.52 -5.64
N SER A 185 18.58 -1.48 -5.57
CA SER A 185 19.36 -1.19 -4.38
C SER A 185 18.46 -1.02 -3.14
N ARG A 186 17.28 -0.40 -3.31
CA ARG A 186 16.33 -0.17 -2.22
C ARG A 186 15.68 -1.46 -1.73
N VAL A 187 15.17 -2.31 -2.63
CA VAL A 187 14.57 -3.59 -2.22
C VAL A 187 15.62 -4.51 -1.57
N ASN A 188 16.85 -4.53 -2.11
CA ASN A 188 17.95 -5.29 -1.53
C ASN A 188 18.37 -4.78 -0.15
N LEU A 189 18.35 -3.45 0.07
CA LEU A 189 18.60 -2.89 1.39
C LEU A 189 17.52 -3.32 2.39
N LEU A 190 16.24 -3.11 2.08
CA LEU A 190 15.13 -3.39 2.99
C LEU A 190 15.03 -4.86 3.39
N THR A 191 15.27 -5.76 2.44
CA THR A 191 15.17 -7.22 2.64
C THR A 191 16.21 -7.80 3.60
N ARG A 192 17.27 -7.04 3.89
CA ARG A 192 18.36 -7.39 4.83
C ARG A 192 18.19 -6.77 6.22
N GLN A 193 17.14 -5.99 6.45
CA GLN A 193 16.99 -5.25 7.70
C GLN A 193 16.41 -6.09 8.83
N SER A 194 16.88 -5.80 10.05
CA SER A 194 16.24 -6.26 11.28
C SER A 194 14.88 -5.61 11.47
N VAL A 195 14.09 -6.07 12.46
CA VAL A 195 12.79 -5.45 12.82
C VAL A 195 12.96 -3.95 13.06
N ARG A 196 13.95 -3.54 13.86
CA ARG A 196 14.21 -2.11 14.08
C ARG A 196 14.65 -1.39 12.80
N GLY A 197 15.52 -2.04 12.02
CA GLY A 197 16.03 -1.48 10.76
C GLY A 197 14.93 -1.22 9.73
N ILE A 198 13.94 -2.10 9.61
CA ILE A 198 12.86 -1.92 8.64
C ILE A 198 12.04 -0.67 8.98
N HIS A 199 11.70 -0.41 10.25
CA HIS A 199 10.97 0.80 10.65
C HIS A 199 11.77 2.09 10.43
N LEU A 200 13.11 2.03 10.47
CA LEU A 200 14.00 3.17 10.21
C LEU A 200 14.19 3.47 8.71
N HIS A 201 14.36 2.43 7.89
CA HIS A 201 14.70 2.57 6.47
C HIS A 201 13.47 2.66 5.55
N LEU A 202 12.34 2.07 5.95
CA LEU A 202 11.11 2.06 5.16
C LEU A 202 10.60 3.46 4.79
N PRO A 203 10.59 4.48 5.67
CA PRO A 203 10.08 5.80 5.31
C PRO A 203 10.78 6.45 4.12
N ALA A 204 12.10 6.26 3.99
CA ALA A 204 12.84 6.78 2.83
C ALA A 204 12.44 6.07 1.54
N ALA A 205 12.25 4.74 1.60
CA ALA A 205 11.83 3.95 0.44
C ALA A 205 10.41 4.32 -0.01
N VAL A 206 9.49 4.45 0.95
CA VAL A 206 8.10 4.78 0.73
C VAL A 206 7.96 6.15 0.09
N ASN A 207 8.71 7.16 0.54
CA ASN A 207 8.68 8.48 -0.10
C ASN A 207 9.13 8.42 -1.57
N GLN A 208 10.23 7.71 -1.87
CA GLN A 208 10.71 7.58 -3.25
C GLN A 208 9.69 6.91 -4.18
N VAL A 209 9.01 5.86 -3.71
CA VAL A 209 7.93 5.22 -4.48
C VAL A 209 6.78 6.21 -4.68
N ARG A 210 6.44 7.00 -3.67
CA ARG A 210 5.30 7.92 -3.74
C ARG A 210 5.56 9.13 -4.63
N ASP A 211 6.82 9.56 -4.75
CA ASP A 211 7.21 10.63 -5.68
C ASP A 211 6.96 10.21 -7.15
N THR A 212 6.79 8.91 -7.44
CA THR A 212 6.39 8.41 -8.76
C THR A 212 4.88 8.37 -9.01
N GLY A 213 4.06 8.69 -8.00
CA GLY A 213 2.61 8.52 -8.07
C GLY A 213 2.14 7.05 -7.98
N THR A 214 3.04 6.09 -7.76
CA THR A 214 2.68 4.68 -7.64
C THR A 214 1.88 4.41 -6.36
N PRO A 215 0.70 3.76 -6.43
CA PRO A 215 -0.09 3.43 -5.26
C PRO A 215 0.60 2.37 -4.40
N ILE A 216 0.48 2.51 -3.07
CA ILE A 216 1.00 1.54 -2.09
C ILE A 216 -0.19 0.89 -1.38
N ASP A 217 -0.23 -0.45 -1.37
CA ASP A 217 -1.18 -1.20 -0.54
C ASP A 217 -0.74 -1.15 0.94
N TRP A 218 -1.23 -0.14 1.67
CA TRP A 218 -0.91 0.06 3.09
C TRP A 218 -1.35 -1.10 3.99
N GLY A 219 -2.46 -1.77 3.65
CA GLY A 219 -2.96 -2.92 4.41
C GLY A 219 -2.04 -4.13 4.26
N GLN A 220 -1.54 -4.38 3.05
CA GLN A 220 -0.54 -5.43 2.82
C GLN A 220 0.82 -5.07 3.43
N LEU A 221 1.24 -3.80 3.36
CA LEU A 221 2.46 -3.35 4.02
C LEU A 221 2.38 -3.50 5.54
N LEU A 222 1.25 -3.19 6.15
CA LEU A 222 1.01 -3.41 7.58
C LEU A 222 1.08 -4.91 7.92
N ALA A 223 0.43 -5.76 7.13
CA ALA A 223 0.50 -7.21 7.31
C ALA A 223 1.94 -7.73 7.28
N ASP A 224 2.76 -7.21 6.37
CA ASP A 224 4.16 -7.58 6.22
C ASP A 224 5.00 -7.14 7.41
N LEU A 225 4.77 -5.92 7.92
CA LEU A 225 5.50 -5.41 9.08
C LEU A 225 5.14 -6.15 10.38
N VAL A 226 3.87 -6.48 10.58
CA VAL A 226 3.41 -7.28 11.73
C VAL A 226 4.04 -8.68 11.69
N ASP A 227 4.07 -9.32 10.52
CA ASP A 227 4.65 -10.66 10.37
C ASP A 227 6.21 -10.64 10.28
N TRP A 228 6.84 -9.47 10.11
CA TRP A 228 8.29 -9.33 9.88
C TRP A 228 9.16 -10.03 10.94
N PRO A 229 8.90 -9.88 12.26
CA PRO A 229 9.73 -10.53 13.29
C PRO A 229 9.79 -12.05 13.18
N HIS A 230 8.76 -12.67 12.60
CA HIS A 230 8.63 -14.13 12.53
C HIS A 230 8.85 -14.68 11.12
N ARG A 231 8.70 -13.84 10.09
CA ARG A 231 8.62 -14.27 8.68
C ARG A 231 9.44 -13.41 7.73
N SER A 232 10.38 -12.60 8.22
CA SER A 232 11.23 -11.70 7.41
C SER A 232 11.81 -12.39 6.17
N GLY A 233 12.42 -13.58 6.30
CA GLY A 233 12.98 -14.30 5.15
C GLY A 233 11.96 -14.66 4.06
N ARG A 234 10.71 -14.98 4.45
CA ARG A 234 9.62 -15.26 3.50
C ARG A 234 9.11 -13.97 2.85
N ILE A 235 8.95 -12.91 3.64
CA ILE A 235 8.47 -11.60 3.16
C ILE A 235 9.50 -10.99 2.21
N SER A 236 10.78 -10.97 2.60
CA SER A 236 11.90 -10.51 1.78
C SER A 236 11.94 -11.22 0.43
N ARG A 237 11.82 -12.56 0.43
CA ARG A 237 11.76 -13.33 -0.80
C ARG A 237 10.58 -12.93 -1.68
N ARG A 238 9.39 -12.73 -1.10
CA ARG A 238 8.21 -12.32 -1.85
C ARG A 238 8.39 -10.93 -2.46
N TRP A 239 8.91 -9.97 -1.68
CA TRP A 239 9.19 -8.62 -2.18
C TRP A 239 10.18 -8.66 -3.36
N LEU A 240 11.27 -9.42 -3.25
CA LEU A 240 12.23 -9.58 -4.35
C LEU A 240 11.58 -10.23 -5.58
N GLN A 241 10.84 -11.32 -5.39
CA GLN A 241 10.17 -12.02 -6.49
C GLN A 241 9.18 -11.12 -7.23
N ASP A 242 8.36 -10.37 -6.50
CA ASP A 242 7.37 -9.48 -7.12
C ASP A 242 8.04 -8.31 -7.84
N PHE A 243 9.11 -7.74 -7.26
CA PHE A 243 9.92 -6.71 -7.91
C PHE A 243 10.46 -7.20 -9.26
N TYR A 244 11.22 -8.31 -9.25
CA TYR A 244 11.83 -8.83 -10.47
C TYR A 244 10.80 -9.35 -11.49
N ARG A 245 9.66 -9.88 -11.05
CA ARG A 245 8.58 -10.26 -11.98
C ARG A 245 8.03 -9.07 -12.76
N ILE A 246 7.94 -7.90 -12.13
CA ILE A 246 7.41 -6.70 -12.79
C ILE A 246 8.48 -6.09 -13.70
N THR A 247 9.72 -5.96 -13.23
CA THR A 247 10.79 -5.35 -14.04
C THR A 247 11.20 -6.22 -15.21
N ALA A 248 11.25 -7.55 -15.06
CA ALA A 248 11.60 -8.45 -16.16
C ALA A 248 10.56 -8.45 -17.31
N ARG A 249 9.31 -8.06 -17.04
CA ARG A 249 8.30 -7.88 -18.09
C ARG A 249 8.57 -6.65 -18.95
N VAL A 250 9.31 -5.67 -18.43
CA VAL A 250 9.70 -4.47 -19.18
C VAL A 250 10.85 -4.77 -20.13
N ASP A 251 11.83 -5.55 -19.69
CA ASP A 251 12.97 -5.92 -20.54
C ASP A 251 12.59 -6.81 -21.75
N GLN A 252 11.37 -7.35 -21.76
CA GLN A 252 10.86 -8.28 -22.78
C GLN A 252 9.88 -7.63 -23.79
N GLY A 253 9.52 -6.35 -23.61
CA GLY A 253 8.62 -5.60 -24.50
C GLY A 253 9.36 -4.53 -25.27
#